data_AF-A0A1V6QPQ3-F1
#
_entry.id   AF-A0A1V6QPQ3-F1
#
_cell.length_a   1.000
_cell.length_b   1.000
_cell.length_c   1.000
_cell.angle_alpha   90.00
_cell.angle_beta   90.00
_cell.angle_gamma   90.00
#
_symmetry.space_group_name_H-M   'P 1'
#
loop_
_entity.id
_entity.type
_entity.pdbx_description
1 polymer ?
#
loop_
_entity_poly.entity_id
_entity_poly.type
_entity_poly.pdbx_seq_one_letter_code
_entity_poly.pdbx_strand_id
1 'polypeptide(L)'
;MLITDYMTNIILNPEWDPVEFRPQVAWREILSQPVRCIRAVCRLPPDYYHPNIWAFLLSTSEEDATAIRLECQPTQRRRTNVILQGSRARILFQREPVVFLVPNGAAATFVLGVNQGFTVGDIYSLIVTNNRHKYEIDEEGWNSRTWVYDQIDLFNQHGIFANQGEVDIVNDALQKRWPGGVEPNPLEEGAYYG
;
A
#
# COMPACT_ATOMS: atom_id res chain seq x y z
N MET A 1 -7.75 -15.19 -17.45
CA MET A 1 -7.83 -16.49 -16.77
C MET A 1 -6.43 -16.94 -16.42
N LEU A 2 -6.06 -16.80 -15.14
CA LEU A 2 -5.26 -17.74 -14.34
C LEU A 2 -5.27 -17.21 -12.88
N ILE A 3 -6.28 -17.66 -12.13
CA ILE A 3 -6.37 -17.50 -10.67
C ILE A 3 -5.50 -18.61 -10.06
N THR A 4 -4.17 -18.51 -10.21
CA THR A 4 -3.25 -19.56 -9.75
C THR A 4 -2.12 -19.10 -8.83
N ASP A 5 -1.91 -17.82 -8.53
CA ASP A 5 -0.60 -17.45 -7.97
C ASP A 5 -0.44 -17.45 -6.45
N TYR A 6 -1.48 -17.24 -5.64
CA TYR A 6 -1.25 -17.16 -4.17
C TYR A 6 -0.86 -18.52 -3.55
N MET A 7 -1.64 -19.57 -3.84
CA MET A 7 -1.33 -20.92 -3.32
C MET A 7 -0.09 -21.52 -4.00
N THR A 8 0.15 -21.19 -5.27
CA THR A 8 1.32 -21.68 -6.00
C THR A 8 2.61 -21.04 -5.48
N ASN A 9 2.61 -19.76 -5.10
CA ASN A 9 3.75 -19.14 -4.42
C ASN A 9 4.04 -19.77 -3.06
N ILE A 10 3.01 -20.07 -2.25
CA ILE A 10 3.18 -20.78 -0.97
C ILE A 10 3.79 -22.18 -1.16
N ILE A 11 3.39 -22.87 -2.24
CA ILE A 11 3.84 -24.25 -2.52
C ILE A 11 5.23 -24.28 -3.17
N LEU A 12 5.54 -23.34 -4.08
CA LEU A 12 6.81 -23.31 -4.82
C LEU A 12 7.92 -22.55 -4.09
N ASN A 13 7.58 -21.62 -3.19
CA ASN A 13 8.54 -20.90 -2.36
C ASN A 13 8.18 -21.06 -0.87
N PRO A 14 8.47 -22.23 -0.28
CA PRO A 14 8.00 -22.59 1.06
C PRO A 14 8.59 -21.73 2.19
N GLU A 15 9.58 -20.88 1.89
CA GLU A 15 10.30 -20.13 2.94
C GLU A 15 9.55 -18.89 3.43
N TRP A 16 8.79 -18.17 2.57
CA TRP A 16 7.93 -17.02 2.92
C TRP A 16 7.33 -16.31 1.67
N ASP A 17 6.06 -15.94 1.72
CA ASP A 17 5.40 -15.01 0.79
C ASP A 17 5.28 -13.62 1.45
N PRO A 18 5.85 -12.54 0.84
CA PRO A 18 5.71 -11.18 1.35
C PRO A 18 4.27 -10.65 1.37
N VAL A 19 3.36 -11.24 0.60
CA VAL A 19 1.97 -10.76 0.51
C VAL A 19 1.07 -11.50 1.51
N GLU A 20 0.41 -10.73 2.37
CA GLU A 20 -0.54 -11.24 3.37
C GLU A 20 -1.96 -10.74 3.09
N PHE A 21 -2.95 -11.63 3.26
CA PHE A 21 -4.37 -11.26 3.25
C PHE A 21 -4.97 -11.37 4.64
N ARG A 22 -5.79 -10.39 5.05
CA ARG A 22 -6.52 -10.41 6.31
C ARG A 22 -8.00 -10.09 6.13
N PRO A 23 -8.92 -11.00 6.51
CA PRO A 23 -8.66 -12.36 6.96
C PRO A 23 -8.13 -13.26 5.82
N GLN A 24 -7.18 -14.16 6.12
CA GLN A 24 -6.49 -14.96 5.10
C GLN A 24 -7.46 -15.84 4.30
N VAL A 25 -8.46 -16.43 4.94
CA VAL A 25 -9.45 -17.30 4.28
C VAL A 25 -10.30 -16.56 3.23
N ALA A 26 -10.40 -15.23 3.32
CA ALA A 26 -11.19 -14.42 2.41
C ALA A 26 -10.37 -13.86 1.24
N TRP A 27 -9.13 -14.31 1.02
CA TRP A 27 -8.25 -13.74 -0.02
C TRP A 27 -8.91 -13.69 -1.40
N ARG A 28 -9.66 -14.73 -1.81
CA ARG A 28 -10.38 -14.75 -3.10
C ARG A 28 -11.44 -13.65 -3.19
N GLU A 29 -12.19 -13.44 -2.12
CA GLU A 29 -13.19 -12.37 -2.05
C GLU A 29 -12.54 -10.99 -1.98
N ILE A 30 -11.37 -10.88 -1.34
CA ILE A 30 -10.59 -9.64 -1.32
C ILE A 30 -10.21 -9.28 -2.75
N LEU A 31 -9.61 -10.22 -3.49
CA LEU A 31 -9.18 -9.99 -4.88
C LEU A 31 -10.34 -9.75 -5.85
N SER A 32 -11.52 -10.36 -5.64
CA SER A 32 -12.66 -10.18 -6.54
C SER A 32 -13.39 -8.84 -6.39
N GLN A 33 -13.09 -8.05 -5.36
CA GLN A 33 -13.81 -6.79 -5.12
C GLN A 33 -13.43 -5.73 -6.17
N PRO A 34 -14.42 -4.98 -6.70
CA PRO A 34 -14.16 -3.85 -7.58
C PRO A 34 -13.50 -2.71 -6.80
N VAL A 35 -12.64 -1.94 -7.45
CA VAL A 35 -12.06 -0.73 -6.89
C VAL A 35 -12.80 0.47 -7.48
N ARG A 36 -13.48 1.23 -6.62
CA ARG A 36 -14.24 2.43 -7.00
C ARG A 36 -13.37 3.69 -7.01
N CYS A 37 -12.51 3.79 -6.01
CA CYS A 37 -11.46 4.78 -5.93
C CYS A 37 -10.37 4.27 -5.00
N ILE A 38 -9.21 4.93 -5.05
CA ILE A 38 -8.09 4.67 -4.15
C ILE A 38 -7.92 5.90 -3.28
N ARG A 39 -7.87 5.71 -1.96
CA ARG A 39 -7.54 6.80 -1.03
C ARG A 39 -6.12 6.60 -0.53
N ALA A 40 -5.23 7.55 -0.80
CA ALA A 40 -3.92 7.60 -0.14
C ALA A 40 -4.11 8.28 1.22
N VAL A 41 -3.81 7.55 2.29
CA VAL A 41 -4.08 7.99 3.66
C VAL A 41 -2.79 8.04 4.44
N CYS A 42 -2.44 9.22 4.94
CA CYS A 42 -1.46 9.38 5.99
C CYS A 42 -2.15 9.13 7.33
N ARG A 43 -1.72 8.09 8.05
CA ARG A 43 -2.25 7.81 9.39
C ARG A 43 -1.76 8.86 10.38
N LEU A 44 -2.53 9.09 11.43
CA LEU A 44 -2.09 9.94 12.53
C LEU A 44 -0.89 9.27 13.22
N PRO A 45 0.29 9.92 13.24
CA PRO A 45 1.44 9.36 13.92
C PRO A 45 1.22 9.39 15.44
N PRO A 46 1.77 8.44 16.21
CA PRO A 46 1.63 8.42 17.65
C PRO A 46 2.32 9.62 18.32
N ASP A 47 3.42 10.11 17.73
CA ASP A 47 4.10 11.34 18.11
C ASP A 47 4.91 11.93 16.94
N TYR A 48 5.57 13.08 17.18
CA TYR A 48 6.35 13.80 16.17
C TYR A 48 7.62 13.08 15.69
N TYR A 49 8.12 12.09 16.42
CA TYR A 49 9.37 11.39 16.10
C TYR A 49 9.14 10.14 15.25
N HIS A 50 7.88 9.72 15.05
CA HIS A 50 7.56 8.53 14.25
C HIS A 50 7.34 8.86 12.77
N PRO A 51 7.69 7.97 11.83
CA PRO A 51 7.45 8.23 10.41
C PRO A 51 5.96 8.42 10.12
N ASN A 52 5.66 9.19 9.06
CA ASN A 52 4.31 9.21 8.52
C ASN A 52 4.04 7.86 7.86
N ILE A 53 3.13 7.09 8.45
CA ILE A 53 2.71 5.81 7.90
C ILE A 53 1.63 6.08 6.85
N TRP A 54 1.93 5.74 5.61
CA TRP A 54 1.01 5.87 4.49
C TRP A 54 0.48 4.49 4.07
N ALA A 55 -0.80 4.46 3.74
CA ALA A 55 -1.46 3.28 3.20
C ALA A 55 -2.44 3.69 2.11
N PHE A 56 -2.78 2.74 1.24
CA PHE A 56 -3.91 2.90 0.34
C PHE A 56 -5.15 2.26 0.95
N LEU A 57 -6.30 2.92 0.81
CA LEU A 57 -7.60 2.29 0.97
C LEU A 57 -8.19 2.10 -0.42
N LEU A 58 -8.21 0.85 -0.87
CA LEU A 58 -8.89 0.46 -2.10
C LEU A 58 -10.38 0.38 -1.77
N SER A 59 -11.14 1.41 -2.07
CA SER A 59 -12.54 1.50 -1.68
C SER A 59 -13.41 0.67 -2.60
N THR A 60 -14.17 -0.25 -2.02
CA THR A 60 -14.90 -1.29 -2.76
C THR A 60 -16.40 -1.07 -2.78
N SER A 61 -16.95 -0.40 -1.76
CA SER A 61 -18.34 0.06 -1.69
C SER A 61 -18.43 1.36 -0.89
N GLU A 62 -18.96 2.43 -1.50
CA GLU A 62 -19.29 3.66 -0.78
C GLU A 62 -20.55 3.49 0.08
N GLU A 63 -21.48 2.63 -0.34
CA GLU A 63 -22.73 2.33 0.39
C GLU A 63 -22.45 1.58 1.69
N ASP A 64 -21.59 0.56 1.64
CA ASP A 64 -21.22 -0.24 2.81
C ASP A 64 -20.02 0.32 3.58
N ALA A 65 -19.45 1.43 3.10
CA ALA A 65 -18.23 2.04 3.62
C ALA A 65 -17.11 1.00 3.86
N THR A 66 -16.87 0.13 2.89
CA THR A 66 -15.84 -0.92 2.97
C THR A 66 -14.65 -0.62 2.07
N ALA A 67 -13.46 -0.96 2.56
CA ALA A 67 -12.22 -0.87 1.79
C ALA A 67 -11.28 -2.03 2.09
N ILE A 68 -10.34 -2.24 1.18
CA ILE A 68 -9.16 -3.05 1.43
C ILE A 68 -7.98 -2.11 1.69
N ARG A 69 -7.47 -2.13 2.91
CA ARG A 69 -6.22 -1.47 3.27
C ARG A 69 -5.07 -2.22 2.64
N LEU A 70 -4.31 -1.53 1.80
CA LEU A 70 -3.07 -1.97 1.21
C LEU A 70 -1.91 -1.19 1.83
N GLU A 71 -1.03 -1.90 2.54
CA GLU A 71 0.00 -1.27 3.37
C GLU A 71 1.31 -2.08 3.33
N CYS A 72 2.42 -1.37 3.23
CA CYS A 72 3.77 -1.93 3.34
C CYS A 72 4.28 -1.77 4.77
N GLN A 73 4.64 -2.86 5.43
CA GLN A 73 5.01 -2.86 6.86
C GLN A 73 6.31 -3.62 7.12
N PRO A 74 7.11 -3.20 8.12
CA PRO A 74 8.27 -3.96 8.55
C PRO A 74 7.85 -5.30 9.17
N THR A 75 8.68 -6.33 8.99
CA THR A 75 8.44 -7.64 9.61
C THR A 75 9.27 -7.84 10.87
N GLN A 76 10.38 -7.11 11.03
CA GLN A 76 11.37 -7.22 12.13
C GLN A 76 12.01 -8.61 12.31
N ARG A 77 11.60 -9.60 11.51
CA ARG A 77 12.02 -11.01 11.62
C ARG A 77 12.87 -11.47 10.44
N ARG A 78 12.86 -10.72 9.32
CA ARG A 78 13.55 -11.07 8.07
C ARG A 78 14.58 -10.02 7.72
N ARG A 79 15.66 -9.98 8.50
CA ARG A 79 16.73 -8.99 8.34
C ARG A 79 17.33 -9.03 6.94
N THR A 80 17.70 -7.85 6.44
CA THR A 80 18.45 -7.67 5.20
C THR A 80 19.84 -7.09 5.47
N ASN A 81 20.72 -7.21 4.48
CA ASN A 81 22.02 -6.55 4.44
C ASN A 81 22.05 -5.29 3.55
N VAL A 82 20.97 -5.00 2.78
CA VAL A 82 20.93 -3.83 1.88
C VAL A 82 20.49 -2.59 2.65
N ILE A 83 19.35 -2.64 3.34
CA ILE A 83 18.94 -1.61 4.28
C ILE A 83 19.54 -1.93 5.65
N LEU A 84 20.39 -1.03 6.17
CA LEU A 84 21.00 -1.19 7.49
C LEU A 84 19.90 -1.27 8.57
N GLN A 85 19.92 -2.33 9.38
CA GLN A 85 18.85 -2.60 10.36
C GLN A 85 17.45 -2.70 9.72
N GLY A 86 17.37 -3.08 8.45
CA GLY A 86 16.12 -3.28 7.74
C GLY A 86 15.62 -4.71 7.80
N SER A 87 14.40 -4.91 7.33
CA SER A 87 13.80 -6.20 7.08
C SER A 87 13.10 -6.26 5.74
N ARG A 88 12.87 -7.46 5.21
CA ARG A 88 11.92 -7.62 4.10
C ARG A 88 10.53 -7.22 4.58
N ALA A 89 9.89 -6.34 3.82
CA ALA A 89 8.57 -5.82 4.11
C ALA A 89 7.50 -6.86 3.85
N ARG A 90 6.41 -6.82 4.62
CA ARG A 90 5.16 -7.47 4.25
C ARG A 90 4.26 -6.48 3.52
N ILE A 91 3.59 -6.95 2.47
CA ILE A 91 2.53 -6.21 1.78
C ILE A 91 1.20 -6.79 2.24
N LEU A 92 0.46 -6.00 3.01
CA LEU A 92 -0.76 -6.43 3.65
C LEU A 92 -1.98 -5.92 2.88
N PHE A 93 -2.85 -6.85 2.48
CA PHE A 93 -4.22 -6.58 2.02
C PHE A 93 -5.20 -6.94 3.13
N GLN A 94 -5.74 -5.94 3.83
CA GLN A 94 -6.64 -6.14 4.96
C GLN A 94 -8.01 -5.54 4.69
N ARG A 95 -9.07 -6.34 4.83
CA ARG A 95 -10.46 -5.83 4.82
C ARG A 95 -10.71 -5.00 6.07
N GLU A 96 -11.17 -3.76 5.89
CA GLU A 96 -11.42 -2.84 7.00
C GLU A 96 -12.57 -1.87 6.67
N PRO A 97 -13.46 -1.56 7.64
CA PRO A 97 -14.46 -0.53 7.45
C PRO A 97 -13.81 0.86 7.36
N VAL A 98 -14.18 1.65 6.36
CA VAL A 98 -13.63 2.99 6.07
C VAL A 98 -13.82 3.95 7.25
N VAL A 99 -14.92 3.79 8.01
CA VAL A 99 -15.23 4.59 9.21
C VAL A 99 -14.14 4.57 10.28
N PHE A 100 -13.33 3.51 10.34
CA PHE A 100 -12.22 3.42 11.30
C PHE A 100 -10.94 4.13 10.83
N LEU A 101 -10.88 4.52 9.56
CA LEU A 101 -9.67 5.04 8.94
C LEU A 101 -9.79 6.53 8.57
N VAL A 102 -11.01 7.01 8.28
CA VAL A 102 -11.26 8.42 7.91
C VAL A 102 -12.55 8.90 8.60
N PRO A 103 -12.56 10.07 9.29
CA PRO A 103 -11.47 11.04 9.50
C PRO A 103 -10.66 10.82 10.78
N ASN A 104 -11.16 10.04 11.75
CA ASN A 104 -10.64 10.04 13.12
C ASN A 104 -9.23 9.41 13.27
N GLY A 105 -8.74 8.68 12.27
CA GLY A 105 -7.44 8.00 12.29
C GLY A 105 -6.41 8.52 11.28
N ALA A 106 -6.75 9.58 10.53
CA ALA A 106 -5.92 10.09 9.43
C ALA A 106 -5.42 11.51 9.73
N ALA A 107 -4.12 11.74 9.50
CA ALA A 107 -3.53 13.08 9.46
C ALA A 107 -3.78 13.77 8.11
N ALA A 108 -3.95 13.00 7.03
CA ALA A 108 -4.33 13.47 5.71
C ALA A 108 -4.94 12.35 4.89
N THR A 109 -5.87 12.69 3.99
CA THR A 109 -6.51 11.76 3.06
C THR A 109 -6.63 12.43 1.71
N PHE A 110 -6.21 11.71 0.67
CA PHE A 110 -6.32 12.15 -0.72
C PHE A 110 -7.02 11.10 -1.55
N VAL A 111 -8.01 11.52 -2.33
CA VAL A 111 -8.81 10.63 -3.18
C VAL A 111 -8.20 10.65 -4.57
N LEU A 112 -7.90 9.45 -5.09
CA LEU A 112 -7.47 9.19 -6.45
C LEU A 112 -8.61 8.46 -7.17
N GLY A 113 -9.20 9.12 -8.16
CA GLY A 113 -10.20 8.55 -9.04
C GLY A 113 -9.63 7.40 -9.85
N VAL A 114 -10.39 6.29 -9.95
CA VAL A 114 -9.97 5.07 -10.65
C VAL A 114 -10.82 4.88 -11.90
N ASN A 115 -10.18 4.54 -13.01
CA ASN A 115 -10.87 4.16 -14.25
C ASN A 115 -11.74 2.92 -14.02
N GLN A 116 -12.89 2.82 -14.69
CA GLN A 116 -13.82 1.73 -14.44
C GLN A 116 -13.26 0.37 -14.86
N GLY A 117 -13.59 -0.68 -14.10
CA GLY A 117 -13.28 -2.07 -14.45
C GLY A 117 -12.13 -2.70 -13.67
N PHE A 118 -11.39 -1.94 -12.86
CA PHE A 118 -10.35 -2.49 -12.00
C PHE A 118 -10.90 -3.18 -10.75
N THR A 119 -10.24 -4.26 -10.36
CA THR A 119 -10.46 -5.02 -9.13
C THR A 119 -9.22 -4.98 -8.23
N VAL A 120 -9.39 -5.36 -6.96
CA VAL A 120 -8.26 -5.54 -6.04
C VAL A 120 -7.29 -6.62 -6.57
N GLY A 121 -7.82 -7.60 -7.31
CA GLY A 121 -7.06 -8.61 -8.04
C GLY A 121 -6.10 -8.04 -9.06
N ASP A 122 -6.52 -7.00 -9.79
CA ASP A 122 -5.68 -6.33 -10.76
C ASP A 122 -4.56 -5.55 -10.06
N ILE A 123 -4.87 -4.84 -8.97
CA ILE A 123 -3.87 -4.15 -8.13
C ILE A 123 -2.83 -5.13 -7.58
N TYR A 124 -3.28 -6.25 -7.00
CA TYR A 124 -2.41 -7.33 -6.54
C TYR A 124 -1.51 -7.85 -7.66
N SER A 125 -2.10 -8.13 -8.83
CA SER A 125 -1.36 -8.69 -9.97
C SER A 125 -0.28 -7.72 -10.46
N LEU A 126 -0.56 -6.41 -10.52
CA LEU A 126 0.44 -5.41 -10.88
C LEU A 126 1.61 -5.37 -9.89
N ILE A 127 1.31 -5.41 -8.59
CA ILE A 127 2.34 -5.44 -7.54
C ILE A 127 3.21 -6.70 -7.65
N VAL A 128 2.61 -7.86 -7.89
CA VAL A 128 3.34 -9.14 -7.94
C VAL A 128 4.17 -9.24 -9.21
N THR A 129 3.56 -9.00 -10.37
CA THR A 129 4.23 -9.11 -11.69
C THR A 129 5.39 -8.13 -11.86
N ASN A 130 5.34 -6.96 -11.20
CA ASN A 130 6.40 -5.97 -11.21
C ASN A 130 7.37 -6.09 -10.01
N ASN A 131 7.35 -7.22 -9.28
CA ASN A 131 8.18 -7.45 -8.09
C ASN A 131 8.06 -6.39 -6.98
N ARG A 132 7.00 -5.58 -6.97
CA ARG A 132 6.81 -4.50 -5.98
C ARG A 132 6.49 -5.01 -4.57
N HIS A 133 6.10 -6.28 -4.46
CA HIS A 133 5.97 -6.99 -3.18
C HIS A 133 7.31 -7.38 -2.56
N LYS A 134 8.40 -7.37 -3.34
CA LYS A 134 9.74 -7.67 -2.86
C LYS A 134 10.47 -6.41 -2.45
N TYR A 135 10.00 -5.79 -1.38
CA TYR A 135 10.54 -4.54 -0.86
C TYR A 135 11.24 -4.75 0.49
N GLU A 136 12.31 -3.99 0.72
CA GLU A 136 13.02 -3.93 1.99
C GLU A 136 12.79 -2.58 2.64
N ILE A 137 12.52 -2.63 3.93
CA ILE A 137 12.02 -1.52 4.71
C ILE A 137 12.84 -1.42 6.00
N ASP A 138 13.13 -0.21 6.48
CA ASP A 138 13.77 -0.02 7.78
C ASP A 138 12.84 -0.48 8.93
N GLU A 139 13.41 -0.77 10.10
CA GLU A 139 12.65 -1.32 11.24
C GLU A 139 11.59 -0.33 11.77
N GLU A 140 11.83 0.96 11.61
CA GLU A 140 10.93 2.05 12.00
C GLU A 140 9.84 2.35 10.95
N GLY A 141 10.03 1.92 9.69
CA GLY A 141 9.13 2.12 8.57
C GLY A 141 9.24 3.48 7.87
N TRP A 142 10.37 4.18 7.95
CA TRP A 142 10.57 5.49 7.33
C TRP A 142 10.42 5.47 5.80
N ASN A 143 10.93 4.42 5.16
CA ASN A 143 10.83 4.21 3.72
C ASN A 143 9.52 3.50 3.27
N SER A 144 8.52 3.31 4.16
CA SER A 144 7.16 2.86 3.77
C SER A 144 6.49 3.81 2.77
N ARG A 145 6.75 5.11 2.93
CA ARG A 145 6.18 6.19 2.12
C ARG A 145 6.74 6.20 0.70
N THR A 146 8.00 5.79 0.54
CA THR A 146 8.64 5.58 -0.77
C THR A 146 7.99 4.44 -1.53
N TRP A 147 7.65 3.34 -0.84
CA TRP A 147 6.89 2.26 -1.46
C TRP A 147 5.52 2.73 -1.97
N VAL A 148 4.81 3.57 -1.20
CA VAL A 148 3.54 4.18 -1.62
C VAL A 148 3.73 5.07 -2.84
N TYR A 149 4.75 5.94 -2.83
CA TYR A 149 5.09 6.78 -3.97
C TYR A 149 5.32 5.95 -5.25
N ASP A 150 6.11 4.88 -5.15
CA ASP A 150 6.39 3.98 -6.28
C ASP A 150 5.14 3.25 -6.77
N GLN A 151 4.21 2.92 -5.88
CA GLN A 151 2.95 2.28 -6.27
C GLN A 151 2.05 3.28 -7.01
N ILE A 152 2.04 4.55 -6.63
CA ILE A 152 1.32 5.59 -7.38
C ILE A 152 1.87 5.67 -8.80
N ASP A 153 3.19 5.74 -8.96
CA ASP A 153 3.82 5.77 -10.28
C ASP A 153 3.47 4.51 -11.10
N LEU A 154 3.59 3.32 -10.50
CA LEU A 154 3.20 2.06 -11.15
C LEU A 154 1.72 2.08 -11.60
N PHE A 155 0.81 2.44 -10.70
CA PHE A 155 -0.61 2.44 -11.01
C PHE A 155 -0.96 3.46 -12.09
N ASN A 156 -0.25 4.59 -12.11
CA ASN A 156 -0.40 5.60 -13.15
C ASN A 156 0.06 5.09 -14.52
N GLN A 157 1.23 4.44 -14.58
CA GLN A 157 1.77 3.84 -15.81
C GLN A 157 0.83 2.78 -16.42
N HIS A 158 0.06 2.10 -15.57
CA HIS A 158 -0.93 1.10 -15.99
C HIS A 158 -2.35 1.66 -16.19
N GLY A 159 -2.52 2.99 -16.14
CA GLY A 159 -3.80 3.64 -16.43
C GLY A 159 -4.89 3.37 -15.39
N ILE A 160 -4.51 3.08 -14.14
CA ILE A 160 -5.49 2.91 -13.05
C ILE A 160 -6.16 4.24 -12.73
N PHE A 161 -5.40 5.32 -12.67
CA PHE A 161 -5.92 6.62 -12.27
C PHE A 161 -6.61 7.35 -13.42
N ALA A 162 -7.73 7.98 -13.11
CA ALA A 162 -8.54 8.72 -14.08
C ALA A 162 -8.11 10.19 -14.21
N ASN A 163 -7.37 10.72 -13.23
CA ASN A 163 -7.04 12.14 -13.14
C ASN A 163 -5.58 12.35 -12.71
N GLN A 164 -4.75 12.86 -13.63
CA GLN A 164 -3.35 13.14 -13.36
C GLN A 164 -3.14 14.25 -12.32
N GLY A 165 -4.05 15.23 -12.24
CA GLY A 165 -3.93 16.30 -11.24
C GLY A 165 -4.06 15.78 -9.80
N GLU A 166 -4.87 14.74 -9.58
CA GLU A 166 -4.96 14.08 -8.28
C GLU A 166 -3.66 13.34 -7.94
N VAL A 167 -3.05 12.67 -8.92
CA VAL A 167 -1.74 12.00 -8.77
C VAL A 167 -0.67 13.00 -8.36
N ASP A 168 -0.59 14.14 -9.03
CA ASP A 168 0.41 15.18 -8.76
C ASP A 168 0.25 15.75 -7.34
N ILE A 169 -1.00 15.97 -6.90
CA ILE A 169 -1.31 16.44 -5.54
C ILE A 169 -0.86 15.41 -4.49
N VAL A 170 -1.10 14.12 -4.70
CA VAL A 170 -0.69 13.09 -3.73
C VAL A 170 0.83 12.96 -3.69
N ASN A 171 1.51 13.03 -4.83
CA ASN A 171 2.96 12.99 -4.89
C ASN A 171 3.60 14.17 -4.15
N ASP A 172 3.05 15.37 -4.29
CA ASP A 172 3.47 16.54 -3.49
C ASP A 172 3.18 16.34 -1.98
N ALA A 173 2.01 15.78 -1.63
CA ALA A 173 1.65 15.52 -0.24
C ALA A 173 2.55 14.47 0.44
N LEU A 174 3.03 13.47 -0.32
CA LEU A 174 3.97 12.46 0.17
C LEU A 174 5.33 13.06 0.54
N GLN A 175 5.72 14.20 -0.04
CA GLN A 175 6.99 14.89 0.25
C GLN A 175 6.90 15.82 1.47
N LYS A 176 5.83 15.71 2.28
CA LYS A 176 5.55 16.61 3.40
C LYS A 176 5.29 15.85 4.70
N ARG A 177 5.54 16.54 5.81
CA ARG A 177 5.24 16.04 7.16
C ARG A 177 3.78 16.30 7.51
N TRP A 178 3.14 15.28 8.06
CA TRP A 178 1.75 15.36 8.53
C TRP A 178 1.64 15.03 10.03
N PRO A 179 0.69 15.64 10.76
CA PRO A 179 -0.32 16.60 10.31
C PRO A 179 0.24 18.00 9.97
N GLY A 180 -0.50 18.78 9.19
CA GLY A 180 -0.16 20.16 8.83
C GLY A 180 0.32 20.34 7.39
N GLY A 181 1.15 19.43 6.87
CA GLY A 181 1.54 19.44 5.45
C GLY A 181 2.35 20.68 5.05
N VAL A 182 3.15 21.24 5.97
CA VAL A 182 3.96 22.45 5.73
C VAL A 182 5.44 22.10 5.65
N GLU A 183 5.93 21.23 6.53
CA GLU A 183 7.35 20.90 6.60
C GLU A 183 7.73 19.90 5.50
N PRO A 184 8.83 20.14 4.75
CA PRO A 184 9.38 19.15 3.84
C PRO A 184 9.76 17.88 4.58
N ASN A 185 9.45 16.75 3.97
CA ASN A 185 9.80 15.43 4.47
C ASN A 185 10.23 14.59 3.26
N PRO A 186 11.51 14.68 2.84
CA PRO A 186 12.02 13.94 1.70
C PRO A 186 11.73 12.43 1.82
N LEU A 187 11.56 11.74 0.70
CA LEU A 187 11.42 10.29 0.69
C LEU A 187 12.73 9.64 1.12
N GLU A 188 12.63 8.64 2.02
CA GLU A 188 13.75 7.85 2.48
C GLU A 188 13.97 6.66 1.54
N GLU A 189 15.21 6.33 1.22
CA GLU A 189 15.50 5.26 0.29
C GLU A 189 15.02 3.90 0.83
N GLY A 190 14.33 3.15 -0.02
CA GLY A 190 14.11 1.72 0.18
C GLY A 190 14.69 0.92 -0.98
N ALA A 191 14.72 -0.40 -0.83
CA ALA A 191 15.31 -1.29 -1.81
C ALA A 191 14.31 -2.36 -2.25
N TYR A 192 14.30 -2.66 -3.54
CA TYR A 192 13.62 -3.84 -4.06
C TYR A 192 14.63 -4.98 -4.22
N TYR A 193 14.22 -6.20 -3.92
CA TYR A 193 15.02 -7.41 -4.10
C TYR A 193 14.37 -8.33 -5.13
N GLY A 194 15.14 -9.14 -5.84
CA GLY A 194 14.58 -10.03 -6.87
C GLY A 194 15.63 -10.65 -7.75
#